data_AF-A0A972YAU4-F1
#
_entry.id   AF-A0A972YAU4-F1
#
_cell.length_a   1.000
_cell.length_b   1.000
_cell.length_c   1.000
_cell.angle_alpha   90.00
_cell.angle_beta   90.00
_cell.angle_gamma   90.00
#
_symmetry.space_group_name_H-M   'P 1'
#
loop_
_entity.id
_entity.type
_entity.pdbx_description
1 polymer ?
#
loop_
_entity_poly.entity_id
_entity_poly.type
_entity_poly.pdbx_seq_one_letter_code
_entity_poly.pdbx_strand_id
1 'polypeptide(L)'
;MPAIADANIAGHWSFEANVEADCTFAGTAHLEKTGENRFTGELTARQSCPLLPEDYLVRQDCDASQLGNQLSVRCRIVEFVNGLESEFYYPDNFTLTIESSARMHGALVSAGRAVPAQWIRDEGGIS
;
A
#
# COMPACT_ATOMS: atom_id res chain seq x y z
N MET A 1 -27.78 -0.67 6.73
CA MET A 1 -26.43 -1.00 6.23
C MET A 1 -25.47 -0.17 7.05
N PRO A 2 -24.45 -0.74 7.71
CA PRO A 2 -23.47 0.09 8.40
C PRO A 2 -22.86 1.03 7.35
N ALA A 3 -22.65 2.29 7.74
CA ALA A 3 -22.03 3.25 6.84
C ALA A 3 -20.65 2.69 6.47
N ILE A 4 -20.27 2.80 5.20
CA ILE A 4 -18.95 2.38 4.69
C ILE A 4 -17.80 3.01 5.51
N ALA A 5 -18.07 4.14 6.18
CA ALA A 5 -17.19 4.80 7.13
C ALA A 5 -16.81 3.95 8.37
N ASP A 6 -17.63 2.98 8.78
CA ASP A 6 -17.38 2.14 9.97
C ASP A 6 -16.72 0.79 9.63
N ALA A 7 -16.32 0.58 8.37
CA ALA A 7 -15.65 -0.65 7.97
C ALA A 7 -14.35 -0.83 8.77
N ASN A 8 -14.19 -1.98 9.42
CA ASN A 8 -12.93 -2.31 10.08
C ASN A 8 -11.85 -2.57 9.02
N ILE A 9 -10.89 -1.66 8.92
CA ILE A 9 -9.77 -1.75 7.97
C ILE A 9 -8.44 -2.20 8.59
N ALA A 10 -8.40 -2.46 9.90
CA ALA A 10 -7.19 -2.98 10.55
C ALA A 10 -6.91 -4.43 10.14
N GLY A 11 -5.64 -4.82 10.01
CA GLY A 11 -5.15 -6.17 9.68
C GLY A 11 -4.35 -6.21 8.37
N HIS A 12 -4.23 -7.40 7.77
CA HIS A 12 -3.45 -7.63 6.54
C HIS A 12 -4.18 -7.30 5.24
N TRP A 13 -3.41 -6.80 4.28
CA TRP A 13 -3.86 -6.38 2.96
C TRP A 13 -2.83 -6.81 1.93
N SER A 14 -3.31 -7.25 0.78
CA SER A 14 -2.52 -7.33 -0.44
C SER A 14 -2.89 -6.13 -1.31
N PHE A 15 -1.90 -5.53 -1.97
CA PHE A 15 -2.15 -4.45 -2.90
C PHE A 15 -1.48 -4.68 -4.24
N GLU A 16 -2.08 -4.08 -5.26
CA GLU A 16 -1.54 -4.01 -6.62
C GLU A 16 -1.71 -2.59 -7.14
N ALA A 17 -0.74 -2.10 -7.90
CA ALA A 17 -0.80 -0.84 -8.61
C ALA A 17 -0.52 -1.06 -10.10
N ASN A 18 -1.34 -0.43 -10.94
CA ASN A 18 -1.19 -0.52 -12.38
C ASN A 18 -0.12 0.48 -12.84
N VAL A 19 1.14 0.05 -12.79
CA VAL A 19 2.28 0.80 -13.32
C VAL A 19 2.40 0.52 -14.83
N GLU A 20 2.75 1.54 -15.61
CA GLU A 20 2.97 1.39 -17.05
C GLU A 20 4.24 0.55 -17.37
N ALA A 21 4.43 0.19 -18.63
CA ALA A 21 5.68 -0.34 -19.21
C ALA A 21 6.10 -1.77 -18.77
N ASP A 22 5.17 -2.72 -18.81
CA ASP A 22 5.41 -4.16 -18.52
C ASP A 22 5.99 -4.45 -17.11
N CYS A 23 5.91 -3.46 -16.21
CA CYS A 23 6.25 -3.61 -14.81
C CYS A 23 5.06 -4.16 -14.02
N THR A 24 5.34 -4.96 -12.99
CA THR A 24 4.37 -5.31 -11.95
C THR A 24 4.74 -4.58 -10.66
N PHE A 25 3.73 -4.03 -10.00
CA PHE A 25 3.88 -3.38 -8.70
C PHE A 25 2.81 -3.91 -7.75
N ALA A 26 3.22 -4.69 -6.76
CA ALA A 26 2.32 -5.33 -5.82
C ALA A 26 3.02 -5.54 -4.48
N GLY A 27 2.27 -5.87 -3.44
CA GLY A 27 2.86 -6.11 -2.15
C GLY A 27 1.84 -6.42 -1.07
N THR A 28 2.32 -6.38 0.17
CA THR A 28 1.48 -6.59 1.35
C THR A 28 1.60 -5.40 2.30
N ALA A 29 0.53 -5.17 3.06
CA ALA A 29 0.49 -4.18 4.11
C ALA A 29 -0.21 -4.75 5.35
N HIS A 30 0.20 -4.31 6.53
CA HIS A 30 -0.46 -4.57 7.81
C HIS A 30 -0.85 -3.24 8.43
N LEU A 31 -2.13 -3.03 8.75
CA LEU A 31 -2.63 -1.82 9.41
C LEU A 31 -3.05 -2.12 10.85
N GLU A 32 -2.49 -1.41 11.80
CA GLU A 32 -2.83 -1.50 13.22
C GLU A 32 -3.54 -0.23 13.68
N LYS A 33 -4.67 -0.38 14.36
CA LYS A 33 -5.45 0.77 14.83
C LYS A 33 -4.79 1.40 16.06
N THR A 34 -4.43 2.67 15.98
CA THR A 34 -3.79 3.43 17.07
C THR A 34 -4.68 4.55 17.63
N GLY A 35 -5.77 4.87 16.94
CA GLY A 35 -6.79 5.81 17.40
C GLY A 35 -8.10 5.61 16.64
N GLU A 36 -9.09 6.47 16.89
CA GLU A 36 -10.42 6.33 16.27
C GLU A 36 -10.36 6.25 14.74
N ASN A 37 -9.57 7.15 14.14
CA ASN A 37 -9.37 7.32 12.70
C ASN A 37 -7.87 7.31 12.31
N ARG A 38 -7.04 6.62 13.09
CA ARG A 38 -5.58 6.60 12.94
C ARG A 38 -5.06 5.17 13.02
N PHE A 39 -4.09 4.88 12.15
CA PHE A 39 -3.44 3.58 12.05
C PHE A 39 -1.95 3.77 11.85
N THR A 40 -1.17 2.89 12.43
CA THR A 40 0.20 2.62 11.99
C THR A 40 0.15 1.45 11.01
N GLY A 41 1.14 1.34 10.14
CA GLY A 41 1.25 0.19 9.28
C GLY A 41 2.65 -0.12 8.83
N GLU A 42 2.82 -1.35 8.40
CA GLU A 42 4.03 -1.84 7.75
C GLU A 42 3.65 -2.27 6.34
N LEU A 43 4.47 -1.90 5.36
CA LEU A 43 4.24 -2.20 3.96
C LEU A 43 5.50 -2.83 3.36
N THR A 44 5.32 -3.88 2.57
CA THR A 44 6.39 -4.47 1.75
C THR A 44 5.97 -4.43 0.28
N ALA A 45 6.63 -3.58 -0.51
CA ALA A 45 6.37 -3.42 -1.94
C ALA A 45 7.35 -4.24 -2.76
N ARG A 46 6.85 -4.94 -3.77
CA ARG A 46 7.62 -5.60 -4.82
C ARG A 46 7.39 -4.90 -6.15
N GLN A 47 8.48 -4.48 -6.77
CA GLN A 47 8.48 -3.97 -8.13
C GLN A 47 9.33 -4.89 -9.01
N SER A 48 8.72 -5.45 -10.05
CA SER A 48 9.38 -6.30 -11.04
C SER A 48 9.21 -5.68 -12.41
N CYS A 49 10.31 -5.30 -13.06
CA CYS A 49 10.30 -4.70 -14.39
C CYS A 49 11.33 -5.40 -15.29
N PRO A 50 11.03 -5.69 -16.56
CA PRO A 50 11.97 -6.34 -17.48
C PRO A 50 13.29 -5.59 -17.69
N LEU A 51 13.28 -4.28 -17.48
CA LEU A 51 14.46 -3.41 -17.64
C LEU A 51 15.31 -3.29 -16.36
N LEU A 52 14.80 -3.76 -15.21
CA LEU A 52 15.55 -3.76 -13.97
C LEU A 52 16.39 -5.04 -13.90
N PRO A 53 17.62 -4.96 -13.32
CA PRO A 53 18.49 -6.13 -13.20
C PRO A 53 17.96 -7.17 -12.21
N GLU A 54 17.09 -6.75 -11.28
CA GLU A 54 16.46 -7.57 -10.26
C GLU A 54 15.16 -6.92 -9.78
N ASP A 55 14.34 -7.70 -9.07
CA ASP A 55 13.14 -7.20 -8.42
C ASP A 55 13.50 -6.33 -7.22
N TYR A 56 12.85 -5.19 -7.09
CA TYR A 56 12.95 -4.40 -5.88
C TYR A 56 11.96 -4.92 -4.86
N LEU A 57 12.44 -5.16 -3.64
CA LEU A 57 11.61 -5.53 -2.49
C LEU A 57 11.90 -4.54 -1.37
N VAL A 58 10.95 -3.66 -1.07
CA VAL A 58 11.18 -2.51 -0.19
C VAL A 58 10.21 -2.55 0.99
N ARG A 59 10.76 -2.52 2.21
CA ARG A 59 10.00 -2.46 3.45
C ARG A 59 9.87 -1.02 3.93
N GLN A 60 8.69 -0.67 4.40
CA GLN A 60 8.32 0.69 4.77
C GLN A 60 7.45 0.73 6.03
N ASP A 61 7.67 1.76 6.84
CA ASP A 61 6.76 2.14 7.92
C ASP A 61 5.77 3.16 7.36
N CYS A 62 4.51 3.07 7.77
CA CYS A 62 3.45 3.96 7.30
C CYS A 62 2.59 4.48 8.45
N ASP A 63 2.16 5.74 8.31
CA ASP A 63 1.09 6.33 9.10
C ASP A 63 -0.15 6.47 8.20
N ALA A 64 -1.30 6.04 8.69
CA ALA A 64 -2.56 6.19 7.97
C ALA A 64 -3.61 6.96 8.78
N SER A 65 -4.38 7.78 8.06
CA SER A 65 -5.46 8.58 8.62
C SER A 65 -6.73 8.43 7.79
N GLN A 66 -7.82 8.11 8.47
CA GLN A 66 -9.14 7.94 7.86
C GLN A 66 -9.98 9.21 8.00
N LEU A 67 -10.69 9.58 6.94
CA LEU A 67 -11.71 10.62 6.94
C LEU A 67 -12.93 10.13 6.16
N GLY A 68 -14.00 9.76 6.88
CA GLY A 68 -15.16 9.13 6.26
C GLY A 68 -14.77 7.80 5.59
N ASN A 69 -15.01 7.68 4.29
CA ASN A 69 -14.59 6.53 3.50
C ASN A 69 -13.25 6.73 2.77
N GLN A 70 -12.47 7.75 3.12
CA GLN A 70 -11.15 7.99 2.54
C GLN A 70 -10.05 7.60 3.52
N LEU A 71 -8.98 6.99 3.03
CA LEU A 71 -7.78 6.63 3.77
C LEU A 71 -6.57 7.26 3.08
N SER A 72 -5.81 8.09 3.80
CA SER A 72 -4.48 8.53 3.36
C SER A 72 -3.44 7.70 4.09
N VAL A 73 -2.51 7.09 3.34
CA VAL A 73 -1.38 6.30 3.85
C VAL A 73 -0.10 7.03 3.45
N ARG A 74 0.74 7.35 4.42
CA ARG A 74 2.02 8.03 4.22
C ARG A 74 3.14 7.15 4.72
N CYS A 75 4.04 6.78 3.83
CA CYS A 75 5.09 5.81 4.13
C CYS A 75 6.47 6.46 4.14
N ARG A 76 7.39 5.78 4.81
CA ARG A 76 8.82 6.07 4.83
C ARG A 76 9.56 4.77 4.58
N ILE A 77 10.53 4.80 3.67
CA ILE A 77 11.39 3.65 3.38
C ILE A 77 12.20 3.31 4.64
N VAL A 78 12.19 2.04 5.00
CA VAL A 78 12.98 1.50 6.11
C VAL A 78 14.16 0.72 5.57
N GLU A 79 13.93 -0.09 4.54
CA GLU A 79 14.92 -1.06 4.06
C GLU A 79 14.64 -1.49 2.62
N PHE A 80 15.68 -1.61 1.81
CA PHE A 80 15.66 -2.35 0.56
C PHE A 80 16.06 -3.80 0.87
N VAL A 81 15.07 -4.69 0.99
CA VAL A 81 15.28 -6.12 1.24
C VAL A 81 15.92 -6.78 0.01
N ASN A 82 15.54 -6.34 -1.18
CA ASN A 82 16.22 -6.64 -2.44
C ASN A 82 16.23 -5.39 -3.34
N GLY A 83 17.22 -5.30 -4.23
CA GLY A 83 17.48 -4.10 -5.02
C GLY A 83 18.55 -3.22 -4.38
N LEU A 84 19.21 -2.40 -5.20
CA LEU A 84 20.15 -1.40 -4.72
C LEU A 84 19.39 -0.22 -4.11
N GLU A 85 19.87 0.27 -2.97
CA GLU A 85 19.40 1.53 -2.43
C GLU A 85 19.55 2.63 -3.49
N SER A 86 18.47 3.39 -3.68
CA SER A 86 18.36 4.35 -4.77
C SER A 86 17.67 5.61 -4.30
N GLU A 87 18.29 6.75 -4.59
CA GLU A 87 17.67 8.08 -4.39
C GLU A 87 16.46 8.31 -5.30
N PHE A 88 16.24 7.43 -6.29
CA PHE A 88 15.13 7.49 -7.23
C PHE A 88 13.94 6.60 -6.82
N TYR A 89 14.06 5.82 -5.74
CA TYR A 89 12.93 5.11 -5.16
C TYR A 89 12.27 5.99 -4.10
N TYR A 90 11.00 6.35 -4.33
CA TYR A 90 10.24 7.23 -3.45
C TYR A 90 9.30 6.40 -2.57
N PRO A 91 8.95 6.90 -1.38
CA PRO A 91 8.03 6.16 -0.53
C PRO A 91 6.66 5.93 -1.17
N ASP A 92 6.13 4.71 -1.04
CA ASP A 92 4.83 4.33 -1.61
C ASP A 92 3.68 4.83 -0.75
N ASN A 93 3.26 6.06 -1.02
CA ASN A 93 2.09 6.64 -0.37
C ASN A 93 0.81 6.20 -1.09
N PHE A 94 -0.31 6.17 -0.37
CA PHE A 94 -1.61 5.85 -0.98
C PHE A 94 -2.68 6.84 -0.57
N THR A 95 -3.61 7.07 -1.50
CA THR A 95 -4.91 7.67 -1.21
C THR A 95 -5.97 6.70 -1.70
N LEU A 96 -6.76 6.16 -0.77
CA LEU A 96 -7.70 5.08 -1.03
C LEU A 96 -9.11 5.47 -0.61
N THR A 97 -10.10 5.04 -1.39
CA THR A 97 -11.50 4.96 -1.02
C THR A 97 -11.78 3.57 -0.46
N ILE A 98 -12.29 3.54 0.77
CA ILE A 98 -12.79 2.36 1.45
C ILE A 98 -14.14 2.00 0.81
N GLU A 99 -14.23 0.83 0.20
CA GLU A 99 -15.51 0.32 -0.32
C GLU A 99 -16.19 -0.60 0.70
N SER A 100 -15.39 -1.41 1.38
CA SER A 100 -15.83 -2.38 2.39
C SER A 100 -14.67 -2.77 3.30
N SER A 101 -14.92 -3.62 4.31
CA SER A 101 -13.86 -4.21 5.13
C SER A 101 -12.95 -5.19 4.37
N ALA A 102 -13.29 -5.52 3.12
CA ALA A 102 -12.55 -6.45 2.28
C ALA A 102 -11.83 -5.79 1.10
N ARG A 103 -12.14 -4.53 0.78
CA ARG A 103 -11.65 -3.87 -0.44
C ARG A 103 -11.53 -2.36 -0.29
N MET A 104 -10.43 -1.84 -0.81
CA MET A 104 -10.21 -0.41 -1.05
C MET A 104 -9.64 -0.22 -2.46
N HIS A 105 -9.88 0.94 -3.06
CA HIS A 105 -9.28 1.33 -4.35
C HIS A 105 -8.84 2.78 -4.31
N GLY A 106 -7.91 3.17 -5.16
CA GLY A 106 -7.51 4.56 -5.26
C GLY A 106 -6.23 4.70 -6.06
N ALA A 107 -5.24 5.37 -5.49
CA ALA A 107 -3.97 5.58 -6.16
C ALA A 107 -2.77 5.33 -5.24
N LEU A 108 -1.75 4.68 -5.80
CA LEU A 108 -0.37 4.78 -5.35
C LEU A 108 0.16 6.15 -5.79
N VAL A 109 0.73 6.91 -4.86
CA VAL A 109 1.31 8.24 -5.07
C VAL A 109 2.79 8.19 -4.71
N SER A 110 3.62 8.09 -5.75
CA SER A 110 5.07 7.96 -5.63
C SER A 110 5.76 8.77 -6.73
N ALA A 111 6.94 9.32 -6.45
CA ALA A 111 7.74 10.13 -7.40
C ALA A 111 6.97 11.26 -8.12
N GLY A 112 5.99 11.89 -7.45
CA GLY A 112 5.15 12.95 -8.05
C GLY A 112 4.13 12.44 -9.08
N ARG A 113 3.95 11.12 -9.21
CA ARG A 113 2.95 10.48 -10.07
C ARG A 113 1.88 9.79 -9.23
N ALA A 114 0.71 9.61 -9.80
CA ALA A 114 -0.37 8.84 -9.22
C ALA A 114 -0.81 7.76 -10.21
N VAL A 115 -0.83 6.50 -9.78
CA VAL A 115 -1.28 5.37 -10.61
C VAL A 115 -2.38 4.59 -9.88
N PRO A 116 -3.36 4.01 -10.60
CA PRO A 116 -4.44 3.27 -9.98
C PRO A 116 -3.92 2.13 -9.11
N ALA A 117 -4.47 2.01 -7.90
CA ALA A 117 -4.13 0.96 -6.96
C ALA A 117 -5.40 0.32 -6.36
N GLN A 118 -5.30 -0.95 -6.00
CA GLN A 118 -6.34 -1.70 -5.31
C GLN A 118 -5.73 -2.43 -4.12
N TRP A 119 -6.44 -2.41 -3.00
CA TRP A 119 -6.11 -3.15 -1.80
C TRP A 119 -7.23 -4.15 -1.53
N ILE A 120 -6.86 -5.41 -1.39
CA ILE A 120 -7.76 -6.52 -1.07
C ILE A 120 -7.34 -7.08 0.28
N ARG A 121 -8.32 -7.36 1.14
CA ARG A 121 -8.08 -7.98 2.44
C ARG A 121 -7.36 -9.31 2.22
N ASP A 122 -6.22 -9.45 2.87
CA ASP A 122 -5.52 -10.73 2.97
C ASP A 122 -5.93 -11.38 4.29
N GLU A 123 -6.77 -12.42 4.21
CA GLU A 123 -7.20 -13.19 5.38
C GLU A 123 -6.21 -14.31 5.76
N GLY A 124 -5.00 -14.28 5.19
CA GLY A 124 -3.95 -15.25 5.47
C GLY A 124 -4.00 -16.43 4.50
N GLY A 125 -3.55 -16.20 3.27
CA GLY A 125 -3.14 -17.28 2.37
C GLY A 125 -1.69 -17.68 2.67
N ILE A 126 -1.46 -18.51 3.68
CA ILE A 126 -0.20 -19.28 3.74
C ILE A 126 -0.21 -20.18 2.51
N SER A 127 0.67 -19.95 1.55
CA SER A 127 1.00 -20.90 0.48
C SER A 127 2.43 -21.38 0.66
#